data_AF-A0AAW2S3E0-F1
#
_entry.id   AF-A0AAW2S3E0-F1
#
_cell.length_a   1.000
_cell.length_b   1.000
_cell.length_c   1.000
_cell.angle_alpha   90.00
_cell.angle_beta   90.00
_cell.angle_gamma   90.00
#
_symmetry.space_group_name_H-M   'P 1'
#
loop_
_entity.id
_entity.type
_entity.pdbx_description
1 polymer ?
#
loop_
_entity_poly.entity_id
_entity_poly.type
_entity_poly.pdbx_seq_one_letter_code
_entity_poly.pdbx_strand_id
1 'polypeptide(L)' 'MISNSASWVLDTGCGAHICNDLQVLQRSRKLSKDEMILRLGDGKTVAAEAVGSLRLVVSS' A
#
# COMPACT_ATOMS: atom_id res chain seq x y z
N MET A 1 6.72 8.00 -24.17
CA MET A 1 5.63 8.43 -23.27
C MET A 1 5.37 7.28 -22.32
N ILE A 2 5.80 7.36 -21.06
CA ILE A 2 5.58 6.28 -20.07
C ILE A 2 4.15 6.46 -19.56
N SER A 3 3.23 5.60 -19.98
CA SER A 3 1.89 5.55 -19.38
C SER A 3 2.01 4.79 -18.05
N ASN A 4 2.15 5.52 -16.95
CA ASN A 4 2.06 4.92 -15.62
C ASN A 4 0.56 4.69 -15.32
N SER A 5 0.00 3.59 -15.81
CA SER A 5 -1.37 3.19 -15.54
C SER A 5 -1.48 2.63 -14.12
N ALA A 6 -1.34 3.50 -13.12
CA ALA A 6 -1.68 3.17 -11.74
C ALA A 6 -3.21 3.06 -11.66
N SER A 7 -3.72 1.84 -11.84
CA SER A 7 -5.12 1.52 -11.60
C SER A 7 -5.29 1.20 -10.12
N TRP A 8 -6.07 2.02 -9.42
CA TRP A 8 -6.42 1.78 -8.02
C TRP A 8 -7.70 0.94 -7.97
N VAL A 9 -7.67 -0.16 -7.23
CA VAL A 9 -8.88 -0.92 -6.90
C VAL A 9 -9.34 -0.47 -5.50
N LEU A 10 -10.55 0.11 -5.44
CA LEU A 10 -11.17 0.48 -4.17
C LEU A 10 -11.97 -0.71 -3.63
N ASP A 11 -11.40 -1.42 -2.66
CA ASP A 11 -12.08 -2.47 -1.92
C ASP A 11 -12.60 -1.90 -0.58
N THR A 12 -13.93 -1.79 -0.44
CA THR A 12 -14.58 -1.26 0.78
C THR A 12 -14.66 -2.27 1.92
N GLY A 13 -14.37 -3.55 1.66
CA GLY A 13 -14.31 -4.61 2.67
C GLY A 13 -12.93 -4.84 3.27
N CYS A 14 -11.89 -4.16 2.75
CA CYS A 14 -10.51 -4.40 3.15
C CYS A 14 -10.10 -3.59 4.39
N GLY A 15 -9.48 -4.24 5.37
CA GLY A 15 -8.99 -3.60 6.60
C GLY A 15 -7.67 -2.83 6.44
N ALA A 16 -6.92 -3.03 5.35
CA ALA A 16 -5.68 -2.34 5.06
C ALA A 16 -5.39 -2.27 3.55
N HIS A 17 -5.09 -1.07 3.04
CA HIS A 17 -4.71 -0.90 1.64
C HIS A 17 -3.20 -1.12 1.45
N ILE A 18 -2.82 -1.87 0.41
CA ILE A 18 -1.42 -2.10 0.04
C ILE A 18 -1.03 -1.10 -1.04
N CYS A 19 0.11 -0.43 -0.86
CA CYS A 19 0.68 0.49 -1.84
C CYS A 19 2.15 0.12 -2.08
N ASN A 20 2.58 0.13 -3.34
CA ASN A 20 3.96 -0.13 -3.74
C ASN A 20 4.77 1.15 -4.03
N ASP A 21 4.13 2.32 -3.88
CA ASP A 21 4.77 3.62 -4.06
C ASP A 21 4.80 4.37 -2.73
N LEU A 22 5.98 4.43 -2.12
CA LEU A 22 6.15 5.14 -0.85
C LEU A 22 6.04 6.65 -1.00
N GLN A 23 6.26 7.20 -2.20
CA GLN A 23 6.24 8.65 -2.43
C GLN A 23 4.84 9.23 -2.33
N VAL A 24 3.80 8.42 -2.55
CA VAL A 24 2.40 8.87 -2.43
C VAL A 24 1.88 8.84 -0.99
N LEU A 25 2.59 8.19 -0.06
CA LEU A 25 2.17 8.11 1.34
C LEU A 25 2.38 9.45 2.05
N GLN A 26 1.29 9.95 2.63
CA GLN A 26 1.28 11.11 3.52
C GLN A 26 1.40 10.65 4.98
N ARG A 27 2.07 11.46 5.81
CA ARG A 27 2.27 11.17 7.24
C ARG A 27 2.85 9.76 7.47
N SER A 28 3.70 9.31 6.56
CA SER A 28 4.29 7.99 6.61
C SER A 28 5.28 7.87 7.76
N ARG A 29 5.34 6.69 8.36
CA ARG A 29 6.45 6.30 9.24
C ARG A 29 7.03 4.98 8.76
N LYS A 30 8.35 4.84 8.92
CA LYS A 30 9.03 3.57 8.68
C LYS A 30 8.62 2.57 9.76
N LEU A 31 8.39 1.33 9.34
CA LEU A 31 8.08 0.23 10.24
C LEU A 31 9.38 -0.44 10.71
N SER A 32 9.38 -0.89 11.96
CA SER A 32 10.45 -1.72 12.47
C SER A 32 10.35 -3.14 11.91
N LYS A 33 11.47 -3.88 11.96
CA LYS A 33 11.48 -5.28 11.52
C LYS A 33 10.44 -6.06 12.32
N ASP A 34 9.64 -6.87 11.62
CA ASP A 34 8.61 -7.75 12.18
C ASP A 34 7.38 -7.04 12.77
N GLU A 35 7.29 -5.70 12.66
CA GLU A 35 6.11 -4.94 13.13
C GLU A 35 4.85 -5.23 12.29
N MET A 36 5.02 -5.39 10.98
CA MET A 36 3.95 -5.74 10.07
C MET A 36 4.47 -6.63 8.94
N ILE A 37 3.92 -7.85 8.89
CA ILE A 37 4.29 -8.87 7.91
C ILE A 37 3.07 -9.25 7.08
N LEU A 38 3.22 -9.20 5.76
CA LEU A 38 2.26 -9.69 4.78
C LEU A 38 2.53 -11.16 4.49
N ARG A 39 1.52 -12.02 4.61
CA ARG A 39 1.57 -13.42 4.19
C ARG A 39 0.97 -13.54 2.80
N LEU A 40 1.77 -14.02 1.85
CA LEU A 40 1.35 -14.23 0.47
C LEU A 40 0.63 -15.57 0.33
N GLY A 41 -0.14 -15.72 -0.76
CA GLY A 41 -0.87 -16.96 -1.06
C GLY A 41 0.04 -18.17 -1.30
N ASP A 42 1.31 -17.95 -1.66
CA ASP A 42 2.33 -19.00 -1.80
C ASP A 42 3.01 -19.37 -0.46
N GLY A 43 2.54 -18.81 0.65
CA GLY A 43 3.06 -19.06 1.98
C GLY A 43 4.29 -18.23 2.37
N LYS A 44 4.88 -17.45 1.45
CA LYS A 44 5.99 -16.56 1.77
C LYS A 44 5.53 -15.36 2.58
N THR A 45 6.49 -14.73 3.24
CA THR A 45 6.27 -13.53 4.06
C THR A 45 7.08 -12.35 3.53
N VAL A 46 6.47 -11.17 3.53
CA VAL A 46 7.13 -9.90 3.16
C VAL A 46 6.88 -8.88 4.27
N ALA A 47 7.93 -8.22 4.75
CA ALA A 47 7.79 -7.13 5.70
C ALA A 47 7.30 -5.86 5.00
N ALA A 48 6.32 -5.17 5.58
CA ALA A 48 5.92 -3.86 5.10
C ALA A 48 6.99 -2.82 5.46
N GLU A 49 7.34 -1.95 4.53
CA GLU A 49 8.42 -0.96 4.73
C GLU A 49 7.96 0.26 5.54
N ALA A 50 6.76 0.75 5.25
CA ALA A 50 6.18 1.92 5.91
C ALA A 50 4.66 1.80 5.97
N VAL A 51 4.07 2.56 6.89
CA VAL A 51 2.63 2.78 6.97
C VAL A 51 2.36 4.28 6.89
N GLY A 52 1.29 4.66 6.22
CA GLY A 52 0.89 6.05 6.05
C GLY A 52 -0.54 6.16 5.55
N SER A 53 -0.95 7.37 5.20
CA SER A 53 -2.25 7.67 4.64
C SER A 53 -2.12 8.09 3.18
N LEU A 54 -3.08 7.72 2.35
CA LEU A 54 -3.14 8.17 0.96
C LEU A 54 -4.50 8.83 0.72
N ARG A 55 -4.48 10.01 0.10
CA ARG A 55 -5.71 10.67 -0.33
C ARG A 55 -6.03 10.27 -1.78
N LEU A 56 -7.03 9.41 -1.94
CA LEU A 56 -7.59 9.09 -3.25
C LEU A 56 -8.68 10.12 -3.61
N VAL A 57 -8.64 10.60 -4.85
CA VAL A 57 -9.71 11.43 -5.43
C VAL A 57 -10.37 10.61 -6.53
N VAL A 58 -11.65 10.33 -6.35
CA VAL A 58 -12.48 9.69 -7.38
C VAL A 58 -13.27 10.80 -8.04
N SER A 59 -12.97 11.07 -9.31
CA SER A 59 -13.72 11.99 -10.15
C SER A 59 -14.84 11.23 -10.86
N SER A 60 -16.06 11.75 -10.78
CA SER A 60 -17.21 11.30 -11.57
C SER A 60 -17.20 11.88 -12.98
#